data_AF-A0A2S5MEG5-F1
#
_entry.id   AF-A0A2S5MEG5-F1
#
_cell.length_a   1.000
_cell.length_b   1.000
_cell.length_c   1.000
_cell.angle_alpha   90.00
_cell.angle_beta   90.00
_cell.angle_gamma   90.00
#
_symmetry.space_group_name_H-M   'P 1'
#
loop_
_entity.id
_entity.type
_entity.pdbx_description
1 polymer ?
#
loop_
_entity_poly.entity_id
_entity_poly.type
_entity_poly.pdbx_seq_one_letter_code
_entity_poly.pdbx_strand_id
1 'polypeptide(L)'
;MKPSEKDKAMRLSRIVTLGLLSGATWLVPVSAQADNIYDVESARANARAGGPVSEYDAFLLERYGALSGTYGYKRYDHYDRSRRAHKKSWRRAARWHDRY
;
A
#
# COMPACT_ATOMS: atom_id res chain seq x y z
N MET A 1 33.37 49.10 -21.90
CA MET A 1 33.07 48.25 -23.07
C MET A 1 31.60 47.86 -23.05
N LYS A 2 30.81 48.27 -24.05
CA LYS A 2 29.39 47.87 -24.15
C LYS A 2 29.34 46.45 -24.73
N PRO A 3 28.60 45.51 -24.12
CA PRO A 3 28.52 44.13 -24.62
C PRO A 3 27.85 44.10 -26.01
N SER A 4 28.45 43.32 -26.91
CA SER A 4 28.00 43.17 -28.31
C SER A 4 26.62 42.51 -28.35
N GLU A 5 25.80 42.91 -29.31
CA GLU A 5 24.43 42.43 -29.50
C GLU A 5 24.37 40.90 -29.71
N LYS A 6 25.45 40.34 -30.27
CA LYS A 6 25.65 38.89 -30.44
C LYS A 6 25.78 38.14 -29.12
N ASP A 7 26.39 38.77 -28.11
CA ASP A 7 26.58 38.17 -26.78
C ASP A 7 25.28 38.11 -25.99
N LYS A 8 24.37 39.06 -26.25
CA LYS A 8 23.04 39.09 -25.64
C LYS A 8 22.15 37.99 -26.23
N ALA A 9 22.17 37.82 -27.55
CA ALA A 9 21.44 36.76 -28.25
C ALA A 9 21.89 35.35 -27.82
N MET A 10 23.21 35.15 -27.64
CA MET A 10 23.77 33.86 -27.21
C MET A 10 23.50 33.55 -25.73
N ARG A 11 23.38 34.57 -24.87
CA ARG A 11 22.95 34.38 -23.47
C ARG A 11 21.45 34.06 -23.37
N LEU A 12 20.63 34.72 -24.19
CA LEU A 12 19.20 34.46 -24.25
C LEU A 12 18.87 33.06 -24.78
N SER A 13 19.58 32.58 -25.81
CA SER A 13 19.34 31.23 -26.33
C SER A 13 19.70 30.13 -25.33
N ARG A 14 20.75 30.34 -24.51
CA ARG A 14 21.16 29.40 -23.45
C ARG A 14 20.17 29.33 -22.29
N ILE A 15 19.49 30.43 -21.95
CA ILE A 15 18.48 30.45 -20.89
C ILE A 15 17.21 29.74 -21.34
N VAL A 16 16.82 29.91 -22.61
CA VAL A 16 15.62 29.26 -23.18
C VAL A 16 15.80 27.74 -23.31
N THR A 17 16.98 27.26 -23.68
CA THR A 17 17.24 25.80 -23.77
C THR A 17 17.29 25.11 -22.40
N LEU A 18 17.71 25.80 -21.34
CA LEU A 18 17.69 25.28 -19.97
C LEU A 18 16.26 25.24 -19.36
N GLY A 19 15.40 26.20 -19.73
CA GLY A 19 14.01 26.23 -19.26
C GLY A 19 13.11 25.15 -19.87
N LEU A 20 13.39 24.72 -21.11
CA LEU A 20 12.58 23.72 -21.82
C LEU A 20 12.84 22.27 -21.34
N LEU A 21 14.00 21.99 -20.75
CA LEU A 21 14.34 20.66 -20.20
C LEU A 21 13.85 20.43 -18.76
N SER A 22 13.43 21.48 -18.06
CA SER A 22 13.00 21.42 -16.65
C SER A 22 11.48 21.39 -16.45
N GLY A 23 10.69 21.60 -17.51
CA GLY A 23 9.22 21.64 -17.44
C GLY A 23 8.50 20.29 -17.45
N ALA A 24 9.19 19.18 -17.73
CA ALA A 24 8.56 17.87 -17.94
C ALA A 24 8.44 16.99 -16.68
N THR A 25 8.92 17.42 -15.52
CA THR A 25 8.89 16.62 -14.29
C THR A 25 7.57 16.69 -13.52
N TRP A 26 6.60 17.50 -13.95
CA TRP A 26 5.30 17.66 -13.26
C TRP A 26 4.20 16.69 -13.72
N LEU A 27 4.44 15.89 -14.76
CA LEU A 27 3.46 14.91 -15.28
C LEU A 27 3.88 13.47 -15.00
N VAL A 28 4.62 13.22 -13.92
CA VAL A 28 4.74 11.86 -13.40
C VAL A 28 3.50 11.66 -12.51
N PRO A 29 2.56 10.76 -12.86
CA PRO A 29 1.57 10.36 -11.88
C PRO A 29 2.33 9.75 -10.70
N VAL A 30 2.31 10.44 -9.56
CA VAL A 30 2.67 9.85 -8.27
C VAL A 30 1.52 8.91 -7.90
N SER A 31 1.41 7.82 -8.64
CA SER A 31 0.48 6.72 -8.38
C SER A 31 1.25 5.44 -8.06
N ALA A 32 2.38 5.59 -7.37
CA ALA A 32 3.12 4.47 -6.80
C ALA A 32 3.25 4.76 -5.30
N GLN A 33 2.73 3.84 -4.47
CA GLN A 33 2.79 3.82 -2.99
C GLN A 33 1.56 4.32 -2.21
N ALA A 34 0.39 4.45 -2.85
CA ALA A 34 -0.87 4.63 -2.11
C ALA A 34 -1.38 3.33 -1.45
N ASP A 35 -0.83 2.17 -1.81
CA ASP A 35 -1.39 0.90 -1.30
C ASP A 35 -0.93 0.64 0.14
N ASN A 36 0.37 0.73 0.44
CA ASN A 36 0.88 0.17 1.70
C ASN A 36 0.52 0.96 2.97
N ILE A 37 0.55 2.31 2.96
CA ILE A 37 0.25 3.09 4.17
C ILE A 37 -1.25 3.07 4.50
N TYR A 38 -2.09 3.24 3.48
CA TYR A 38 -3.54 3.22 3.66
C TYR A 38 -4.02 1.82 4.05
N ASP A 39 -3.41 0.77 3.51
CA ASP A 39 -3.73 -0.61 3.91
C ASP A 39 -3.31 -0.92 5.36
N VAL A 40 -2.17 -0.38 5.81
CA VAL A 40 -1.75 -0.54 7.22
C VAL A 40 -2.70 0.21 8.16
N GLU A 41 -3.12 1.43 7.80
CA GLU A 41 -4.08 2.19 8.62
C GLU A 41 -5.47 1.55 8.60
N SER A 42 -5.92 1.01 7.47
CA SER A 42 -7.19 0.27 7.40
C SER A 42 -7.13 -1.02 8.24
N ALA A 43 -6.03 -1.76 8.18
CA ALA A 43 -5.79 -2.93 9.03
C ALA A 43 -5.78 -2.56 10.52
N ARG A 44 -5.22 -1.40 10.89
CA ARG A 44 -5.24 -0.88 12.27
C ARG A 44 -6.64 -0.47 12.72
N ALA A 45 -7.42 0.16 11.84
CA ALA A 45 -8.82 0.50 12.12
C ALA A 45 -9.65 -0.77 12.37
N ASN A 46 -9.50 -1.78 11.52
CA ASN A 46 -10.11 -3.10 11.70
C ASN A 46 -9.67 -3.74 13.03
N ALA A 47 -8.36 -3.73 13.31
CA ALA A 47 -7.82 -4.26 14.56
C ALA A 47 -8.43 -3.62 15.81
N ARG A 48 -8.70 -2.30 15.77
CA ARG A 48 -9.37 -1.58 16.85
C ARG A 48 -10.86 -1.92 16.96
N ALA A 49 -11.54 -2.10 15.82
CA ALA A 49 -12.96 -2.45 15.79
C ALA A 49 -13.23 -3.88 16.29
N GLY A 50 -12.22 -4.76 16.23
CA GLY A 50 -12.34 -6.13 16.72
C GLY A 50 -11.46 -7.11 15.98
N GLY A 51 -10.21 -6.74 15.65
CA GLY A 51 -9.28 -7.63 14.97
C GLY A 51 -9.26 -7.53 13.43
N PRO A 52 -8.26 -8.18 12.79
CA PRO A 52 -8.08 -8.14 11.34
C PRO A 52 -9.25 -8.84 10.64
N VAL A 53 -9.71 -8.27 9.52
CA VAL A 53 -10.83 -8.83 8.73
C VAL A 53 -10.30 -9.78 7.63
N SER A 54 -9.02 -9.67 7.29
CA SER A 54 -8.36 -10.48 6.27
C SER A 54 -7.00 -11.03 6.73
N GLU A 55 -6.48 -12.06 6.04
CA GLU A 55 -5.11 -12.55 6.28
C GLU A 55 -4.06 -11.48 5.91
N TYR A 56 -4.40 -10.61 4.96
CA TYR A 56 -3.54 -9.51 4.54
C TYR A 56 -3.44 -8.45 5.65
N ASP A 57 -4.54 -8.09 6.30
CA ASP A 57 -4.55 -7.20 7.47
C ASP A 57 -3.68 -7.77 8.59
N ALA A 58 -3.79 -9.07 8.85
CA ALA A 58 -2.98 -9.74 9.85
C ALA A 58 -1.48 -9.66 9.52
N PHE A 59 -1.12 -9.91 8.25
CA PHE A 59 0.24 -9.77 7.76
C PHE A 59 0.76 -8.33 7.89
N LEU A 60 -0.05 -7.33 7.58
CA LEU A 60 0.32 -5.93 7.71
C LEU A 60 0.54 -5.54 9.17
N LEU A 61 -0.30 -5.99 10.09
CA LEU A 61 -0.15 -5.73 11.52
C LEU A 61 1.05 -6.47 12.13
N GLU A 62 1.40 -7.65 11.60
CA GLU A 62 2.61 -8.39 11.98
C GLU A 62 3.87 -7.68 11.48
N ARG A 63 3.87 -7.22 10.23
CA ARG A 63 5.03 -6.61 9.59
C ARG A 63 5.28 -5.16 10.00
N TYR A 64 4.22 -4.36 10.12
CA TYR A 64 4.28 -2.92 10.36
C TYR A 64 3.78 -2.49 11.75
N GLY A 65 3.31 -3.45 12.54
CA GLY A 65 2.89 -3.22 13.92
C GLY A 65 1.47 -2.68 14.05
N ALA A 66 0.82 -3.13 15.12
CA ALA A 66 -0.47 -2.65 15.55
C ALA A 66 -0.31 -1.51 16.58
N LEU A 67 -1.23 -0.53 16.57
CA LEU A 67 -1.20 0.62 17.49
C LEU A 67 -1.55 0.20 18.93
N SER A 68 -1.01 0.88 19.94
CA SER A 68 -1.29 0.59 21.35
C SER A 68 -2.79 0.50 21.63
N GLY A 69 -3.23 -0.58 22.29
CA GLY A 69 -4.66 -0.85 22.55
C GLY A 69 -5.30 -1.87 21.61
N THR A 70 -4.61 -2.32 20.55
CA THR A 70 -5.06 -3.43 19.68
C THR A 70 -4.67 -4.81 20.21
N TYR A 71 -4.48 -4.98 21.53
CA TYR A 71 -3.89 -6.17 22.18
C TYR A 71 -4.60 -7.51 21.84
N GLY A 72 -5.82 -7.46 21.32
CA GLY A 72 -6.60 -8.62 20.91
C GLY A 72 -6.32 -9.19 19.52
N TYR A 73 -5.62 -8.49 18.61
CA TYR A 73 -5.53 -8.90 17.19
C TYR A 73 -4.84 -10.26 16.99
N LYS A 74 -3.83 -10.59 17.82
CA LYS A 74 -3.19 -11.93 17.81
C LYS A 74 -4.14 -13.05 18.26
N ARG A 75 -5.13 -12.74 19.09
CA ARG A 75 -6.16 -13.71 19.51
C ARG A 75 -7.13 -14.04 18.36
N TYR A 76 -7.33 -13.12 17.42
CA TYR A 76 -8.17 -13.31 16.24
C TYR A 76 -7.56 -14.25 15.20
N ASP A 77 -6.24 -14.23 14.97
CA ASP A 77 -5.59 -15.19 14.05
C ASP A 77 -5.85 -16.65 14.49
N HIS A 78 -5.76 -16.92 15.79
CA HIS A 78 -6.09 -18.25 16.35
C HIS A 78 -7.56 -18.65 16.16
N TYR A 79 -8.50 -17.70 16.27
CA TYR A 79 -9.94 -17.99 16.17
C TYR A 79 -10.37 -18.20 14.71
N ASP A 80 -9.89 -17.37 13.78
CA ASP A 80 -10.23 -17.46 12.37
C ASP A 80 -9.60 -18.71 11.72
N ARG A 81 -8.35 -19.02 12.06
CA ARG A 81 -7.69 -20.27 11.60
C ARG A 81 -8.48 -21.51 12.03
N SER A 82 -8.94 -21.55 13.27
CA SER A 82 -9.78 -22.64 13.79
C SER A 82 -11.11 -22.75 13.03
N ARG A 83 -11.77 -21.62 12.76
CA ARG A 83 -13.04 -21.58 12.01
C ARG A 83 -12.86 -22.06 10.56
N ARG A 84 -11.80 -21.64 9.88
CA ARG A 84 -11.48 -22.07 8.51
C ARG A 84 -11.15 -23.56 8.45
N ALA A 85 -10.37 -24.07 9.41
CA ALA A 85 -10.06 -25.49 9.54
C ALA A 85 -11.33 -26.33 9.74
N HIS A 86 -12.23 -25.89 10.62
CA HIS A 86 -13.52 -26.54 10.86
C HIS A 86 -14.41 -26.53 9.61
N LYS A 87 -14.50 -25.40 8.90
CA LYS A 87 -15.25 -25.34 7.62
C LYS A 87 -14.67 -26.32 6.59
N LYS A 88 -13.34 -26.48 6.54
CA LYS A 88 -12.66 -27.41 5.63
C LYS A 88 -12.92 -28.87 6.00
N SER A 89 -13.02 -29.20 7.29
CA SER A 89 -13.38 -30.56 7.73
C SER A 89 -14.81 -30.91 7.34
N TRP A 90 -15.78 -30.00 7.52
CA TRP A 90 -17.15 -30.19 7.05
C TRP A 90 -17.24 -30.42 5.54
N ARG A 91 -16.50 -29.66 4.73
CA ARG A 91 -16.45 -29.85 3.27
C ARG A 91 -15.79 -31.17 2.85
N ARG A 92 -14.92 -31.75 3.68
CA ARG A 92 -14.36 -33.09 3.43
C ARG A 92 -15.39 -34.15 3.81
N ALA A 93 -16.03 -34.03 4.97
CA ALA A 93 -17.09 -34.95 5.41
C ALA A 93 -18.24 -35.02 4.39
N ALA A 94 -18.71 -33.88 3.90
CA ALA A 94 -19.75 -33.82 2.87
C ALA A 94 -19.37 -34.57 1.58
N ARG A 95 -18.09 -34.51 1.17
CA ARG A 95 -17.60 -35.25 -0.02
C ARG A 95 -17.50 -36.76 0.18
N TRP A 96 -17.42 -37.22 1.43
CA TRP A 96 -17.48 -38.65 1.74
C TRP A 96 -18.92 -39.17 1.62
N HIS A 97 -19.90 -38.37 2.05
CA HIS A 97 -21.33 -38.73 1.93
C HIS A 97 -21.82 -38.80 0.48
N ASP A 98 -21.26 -38.01 -0.44
CA ASP A 98 -21.68 -37.98 -1.85
C ASP A 98 -21.11 -39.16 -2.67
N ARG A 99 -20.22 -39.97 -2.07
CA ARG A 99 -19.48 -41.04 -2.76
C ARG A 99 -20.06 -42.44 -2.53
N TYR A 100 -20.98 -42.59 -1.59
CA TYR A 100 -21.62 -43.85 -1.20
C TYR A 100 -23.14 -43.71 -1.26
#